data_AF-A0A947C4U0-F1
#
_entry.id   AF-A0A947C4U0-F1
#
_cell.length_a   1.000
_cell.length_b   1.000
_cell.length_c   1.000
_cell.angle_alpha   90.00
_cell.angle_beta   90.00
_cell.angle_gamma   90.00
#
_symmetry.space_group_name_H-M   'P 1'
#
loop_
_entity.id
_entity.type
_entity.pdbx_description
1 polymer ?
#
loop_
_entity_poly.entity_id
_entity_poly.type
_entity_poly.pdbx_seq_one_letter_code
_entity_poly.pdbx_strand_id
1 'polypeptide(L)'
;MTDEFRRISLMIREDQHVRLLELGVNMSGLVRSLIDDHLSESKITLAVSEETSRLYQQVVSHSGSTDADIEPYLRAALKRMLKDRIAQMEKLHRSIK
;
A
#
# COMPACT_ATOMS: atom_id res chain seq x y z
N MET A 1 -9.59 -25.73 -9.08
CA MET A 1 -10.90 -25.05 -9.06
C MET A 1 -11.15 -24.55 -10.47
N THR A 2 -12.36 -24.69 -11.00
CA THR A 2 -12.73 -24.17 -12.32
C THR A 2 -12.58 -22.65 -12.32
N ASP A 3 -11.75 -22.09 -13.21
CA ASP A 3 -11.58 -20.65 -13.40
C ASP A 3 -12.84 -20.07 -14.08
N GLU A 4 -13.92 -19.94 -13.31
CA GLU A 4 -15.12 -19.23 -13.73
C GLU A 4 -14.91 -17.72 -13.60
N PHE A 5 -14.59 -17.05 -14.71
CA PHE A 5 -14.52 -15.60 -14.74
C PHE A 5 -15.93 -14.98 -14.78
N ARG A 6 -16.16 -13.98 -13.92
CA ARG A 6 -17.37 -13.14 -13.98
C ARG A 6 -17.09 -11.84 -14.70
N ARG A 7 -17.98 -11.46 -15.63
CA ARG A 7 -17.88 -10.19 -16.37
C ARG A 7 -18.37 -9.04 -15.48
N ILE A 8 -17.57 -7.99 -15.39
CA ILE A 8 -17.91 -6.74 -14.72
C ILE A 8 -17.96 -5.64 -15.77
N SER A 9 -19.00 -4.79 -15.72
CA SER A 9 -19.11 -3.58 -16.55
C SER A 9 -18.76 -2.37 -15.69
N LEU A 10 -17.84 -1.53 -16.16
CA LEU A 10 -17.37 -0.35 -15.45
C LEU A 10 -17.49 0.86 -16.37
N MET A 11 -17.99 1.96 -15.82
CA MET A 11 -17.96 3.26 -16.49
C MET A 11 -16.84 4.09 -15.88
N ILE A 12 -16.00 4.66 -16.74
CA ILE A 12 -14.93 5.59 -16.35
C ILE A 12 -15.11 6.88 -17.14
N ARG A 13 -14.49 7.96 -16.67
CA ARG A 13 -14.50 9.22 -17.42
C ARG A 13 -13.57 9.15 -18.62
N GLU A 14 -13.85 9.96 -19.63
CA GLU A 14 -13.08 10.01 -20.88
C GLU A 14 -11.61 10.42 -20.64
N ASP A 15 -11.35 11.36 -19.72
CA ASP A 15 -9.98 11.78 -19.37
C ASP A 15 -9.15 10.63 -18.79
N GLN A 16 -9.80 9.75 -18.01
CA GLN A 16 -9.16 8.58 -17.42
C GLN A 16 -8.89 7.51 -18.48
N HIS A 17 -9.85 7.31 -19.39
CA HIS A 17 -9.72 6.37 -20.50
C HIS A 17 -8.54 6.73 -21.42
N VAL A 18 -8.46 7.99 -21.86
CA VAL A 18 -7.37 8.50 -22.70
C VAL A 18 -6.02 8.32 -22.01
N ARG A 19 -5.91 8.71 -20.75
CA ARG A 19 -4.67 8.60 -19.99
C ARG A 19 -4.22 7.16 -19.78
N LEU A 20 -5.16 6.22 -19.61
CA LEU A 20 -4.86 4.79 -19.47
C LEU A 20 -4.39 4.17 -20.79
N LEU A 21 -4.93 4.62 -21.92
CA LEU A 21 -4.46 4.25 -23.26
C LEU A 21 -3.05 4.77 -23.53
N GLU A 22 -2.76 6.03 -23.20
CA GLU A 22 -1.43 6.64 -23.37
C GLU A 22 -0.35 5.91 -22.55
N LEU A 23 -0.72 5.40 -21.38
CA LEU A 23 0.15 4.60 -20.53
C LEU A 23 0.32 3.15 -21.02
N GLY A 24 -0.40 2.74 -22.08
CA GLY A 24 -0.36 1.39 -22.62
C GLY A 24 -0.94 0.32 -21.67
N VAL A 25 -1.78 0.72 -20.72
CA VAL A 25 -2.25 -0.15 -19.64
C VAL A 25 -3.47 -0.95 -20.08
N ASN A 26 -3.42 -2.27 -19.88
CA ASN A 26 -4.60 -3.12 -20.04
C ASN A 26 -5.56 -2.92 -18.87
N MET A 27 -6.74 -2.33 -19.16
CA MET A 27 -7.78 -2.05 -18.16
C MET A 27 -8.21 -3.26 -17.34
N SER A 28 -8.42 -4.42 -17.98
CA SER A 28 -8.82 -5.63 -17.27
C SER A 28 -7.71 -6.16 -16.36
N GLY A 29 -6.45 -6.03 -16.79
CA GLY A 29 -5.29 -6.37 -15.98
C GLY A 29 -5.11 -5.45 -14.77
N LEU A 30 -5.26 -4.13 -14.97
CA LEU A 30 -5.20 -3.13 -13.91
C LEU A 30 -6.29 -3.38 -12.87
N VAL A 31 -7.55 -3.53 -13.30
CA VAL A 31 -8.68 -3.76 -12.39
C VAL A 31 -8.51 -5.08 -11.63
N ARG A 32 -8.06 -6.16 -12.29
CA ARG A 32 -7.79 -7.42 -11.60
C ARG A 32 -6.69 -7.27 -10.55
N SER A 33 -5.57 -6.63 -10.91
CA SER A 33 -4.46 -6.42 -9.97
C SER A 33 -4.90 -5.58 -8.77
N LEU A 34 -5.72 -4.55 -8.99
CA LEU A 34 -6.28 -3.73 -7.92
C LEU A 34 -7.25 -4.51 -7.03
N ILE A 35 -8.07 -5.39 -7.61
CA ILE A 35 -8.96 -6.27 -6.85
C ILE A 35 -8.14 -7.26 -6.03
N ASP A 36 -7.14 -7.91 -6.62
CA ASP A 36 -6.26 -8.86 -5.93
C ASP A 36 -5.49 -8.17 -4.79
N ASP A 37 -5.00 -6.95 -5.03
CA ASP A 37 -4.36 -6.12 -4.02
C ASP A 37 -5.29 -5.71 -2.90
N HIS A 38 -6.54 -5.37 -3.22
CA HIS A 38 -7.55 -4.96 -2.25
C HIS A 38 -8.08 -6.13 -1.42
N LEU A 39 -8.16 -7.32 -2.02
CA LEU A 39 -8.59 -8.55 -1.37
C LEU A 39 -7.46 -9.31 -0.68
N SER A 40 -6.21 -8.89 -0.88
CA SER A 40 -5.08 -9.47 -0.17
C SER A 40 -5.18 -9.14 1.32
N GLU A 41 -5.43 -10.16 2.15
CA GLU A 41 -5.53 -10.03 3.61
C GLU A 41 -4.22 -9.56 4.28
N SER A 42 -3.12 -9.50 3.53
CA SER A 42 -1.77 -9.17 4.04
C SER A 42 -1.04 -8.08 3.24
N LYS A 43 -1.69 -7.40 2.28
CA LYS A 43 -1.09 -6.29 1.55
C LYS A 43 -1.41 -4.95 2.23
N ILE A 44 -0.38 -4.15 2.46
CA ILE A 44 -0.51 -2.78 2.97
C ILE A 44 -0.01 -1.82 1.89
N THR A 45 -0.88 -0.91 1.43
CA THR A 45 -0.49 0.19 0.54
C THR A 45 -0.38 1.47 1.36
N LEU A 46 0.81 2.06 1.40
CA LEU A 46 1.09 3.26 2.20
C LEU A 46 1.44 4.44 1.29
N ALA A 47 0.68 5.54 1.41
CA ALA A 47 1.09 6.81 0.80
C ALA A 47 2.20 7.43 1.67
N VAL A 48 3.35 7.70 1.06
CA VAL A 48 4.54 8.22 1.75
C VAL A 48 5.06 9.48 1.08
N SER A 49 5.92 10.22 1.80
CA SER A 49 6.62 11.37 1.23
C SER A 49 7.61 10.96 0.14
N GLU A 50 8.01 11.90 -0.72
CA GLU A 50 9.03 11.65 -1.76
C GLU A 50 10.37 11.20 -1.15
N GLU A 51 10.77 11.80 -0.03
CA GLU A 51 11.98 11.43 0.70
C GLU A 51 11.94 9.95 1.14
N THR A 52 10.83 9.53 1.74
CA THR A 52 10.63 8.14 2.16
C THR A 52 10.62 7.18 0.97
N SER A 53 9.99 7.58 -0.14
CA SER A 53 9.99 6.79 -1.39
C SER A 53 11.39 6.60 -1.95
N ARG A 54 12.20 7.67 -2.00
CA ARG A 54 13.59 7.60 -2.46
C ARG A 54 14.44 6.70 -1.55
N LEU A 55 14.27 6.81 -0.24
CA LEU A 55 14.97 5.94 0.72
C LEU A 55 14.59 4.46 0.50
N TYR A 56 13.30 4.18 0.36
CA TYR A 56 12.81 2.83 0.05
C TYR A 56 13.46 2.28 -1.22
N GLN A 57 13.46 3.07 -2.30
CA GLN A 57 14.10 2.68 -3.57
C GLN A 57 15.59 2.40 -3.38
N GLN A 58 16.32 3.23 -2.63
CA GLN A 58 17.74 2.99 -2.39
C GLN A 58 17.99 1.68 -1.65
N VAL A 59 17.21 1.39 -0.59
CA VAL A 59 17.35 0.14 0.14
C VAL A 59 17.06 -1.03 -0.80
N VAL A 60 15.87 -1.06 -1.40
CA VAL A 60 15.39 -2.21 -2.20
C VAL A 60 16.21 -2.43 -3.47
N SER A 61 16.56 -1.37 -4.19
CA SER A 61 17.28 -1.47 -5.47
C SER A 61 18.74 -1.87 -5.31
N HIS A 62 19.39 -1.49 -4.20
CA HIS A 62 20.80 -1.80 -3.98
C HIS A 62 21.03 -3.12 -3.24
N SER A 63 20.07 -3.57 -2.43
CA SER A 63 20.21 -4.83 -1.69
C SER A 63 19.54 -6.04 -2.36
N GLY A 64 18.67 -5.81 -3.36
CA GLY A 64 17.80 -6.86 -3.89
C GLY A 64 16.79 -7.37 -2.87
N SER A 65 16.51 -6.59 -1.83
CA SER A 65 15.58 -6.97 -0.76
C SER A 65 14.16 -7.14 -1.27
N THR A 66 13.49 -8.16 -0.73
CA THR A 66 12.08 -8.45 -0.98
C THR A 66 11.20 -7.87 0.13
N ASP A 67 9.89 -7.87 -0.07
CA ASP A 67 8.93 -7.46 0.96
C ASP A 67 9.11 -8.25 2.27
N ALA A 68 9.48 -9.54 2.19
CA ALA A 68 9.76 -10.38 3.35
C ALA A 68 10.97 -9.90 4.17
N ASP A 69 11.94 -9.24 3.53
CA ASP A 69 13.10 -8.67 4.21
C ASP A 69 12.76 -7.33 4.90
N ILE A 70 11.81 -6.59 4.33
CA ILE A 70 11.38 -5.26 4.82
C ILE A 70 10.36 -5.39 5.96
N GLU A 71 9.50 -6.41 5.89
CA GLU A 71 8.39 -6.63 6.83
C GLU A 71 8.80 -6.60 8.31
N PRO A 72 9.91 -7.23 8.76
CA PRO A 72 10.35 -7.18 10.15
C PRO A 72 10.64 -5.76 10.65
N TYR A 73 11.24 -4.92 9.78
CA TYR A 73 11.54 -3.53 10.10
C TYR A 73 10.28 -2.69 10.19
N LEU A 74 9.35 -2.85 9.24
CA LEU A 74 8.06 -2.19 9.27
C LEU A 74 7.26 -2.57 10.53
N ARG A 75 7.22 -3.86 10.87
CA ARG A 75 6.56 -4.38 12.07
C ARG A 75 7.15 -3.78 13.35
N ALA A 76 8.47 -3.65 13.43
CA ALA A 76 9.15 -3.02 14.56
C ALA A 76 8.79 -1.53 14.69
N ALA A 77 8.75 -0.79 13.58
CA ALA A 77 8.35 0.61 13.55
C ALA A 77 6.90 0.80 14.02
N LEU A 78 5.96 -0.03 13.57
CA LEU A 78 4.56 0.01 13.99
C LEU A 78 4.40 -0.26 15.49
N LYS A 79 5.12 -1.26 16.05
CA LYS A 79 5.11 -1.53 17.50
C LYS A 79 5.63 -0.34 18.30
N ARG A 80 6.67 0.34 17.81
CA ARG A 80 7.21 1.55 18.44
C ARG A 80 6.19 2.68 18.40
N MET A 81 5.59 2.95 17.25
CA MET A 81 4.56 3.97 17.09
C MET A 81 3.38 3.75 18.06
N LEU A 82 2.94 2.50 18.23
CA LEU A 82 1.89 2.17 19.20
C LEU A 82 2.29 2.53 20.64
N LYS A 83 3.51 2.17 21.06
CA LYS A 83 4.03 2.52 22.39
C LYS A 83 4.08 4.03 22.60
N ASP A 84 4.55 4.78 21.60
CA ASP A 84 4.65 6.23 21.67
C ASP A 84 3.25 6.88 21.80
N ARG A 85 2.26 6.36 21.07
CA ARG A 85 0.86 6.81 21.17
C ARG A 85 0.26 6.53 22.54
N ILE A 86 0.49 5.35 23.11
CA ILE A 86 0.03 5.01 24.47
C ILE A 86 0.63 5.98 25.49
N ALA A 87 1.95 6.21 25.43
CA ALA A 87 2.62 7.12 26.35
C ALA A 87 2.09 8.58 26.23
N GLN A 88 1.82 9.04 25.01
CA GLN A 88 1.19 10.36 24.78
C GLN A 88 -0.22 10.44 25.40
N MET A 89 -1.04 9.40 25.21
CA MET A 89 -2.39 9.35 25.76
C MET A 89 -2.40 9.28 27.30
N GLU A 90 -1.49 8.51 27.90
CA GLU A 90 -1.31 8.48 29.35
C GLU A 90 -0.87 9.83 29.91
N LYS A 91 0.07 10.50 29.23
CA LYS A 91 0.51 11.85 29.62
C LYS A 91 -0.65 12.85 29.56
N LEU A 92 -1.45 12.79 28.50
CA LEU A 92 -2.64 13.63 28.35
C LEU A 92 -3.65 13.35 29.48
N HIS A 93 -3.95 12.08 29.77
CA HIS A 93 -4.84 11.70 30.86
C HIS A 93 -4.36 12.26 32.22
N ARG A 94 -3.05 12.20 32.50
CA ARG A 94 -2.48 12.77 33.72
C ARG A 94 -2.55 14.29 33.78
N SER A 95 -2.54 14.99 32.64
CA SER A 95 -2.61 16.45 32.60
C SER A 95 -4.03 17.02 32.76
N ILE A 96 -5.05 16.19 32.59
CA ILE A 96 -6.47 16.58 32.72
C ILE A 96 -7.02 16.21 34.12
N LYS A 97 -6.24 15.48 34.93
CA LYS A 97 -6.59 15.02 36.27
C LYS A 97 -5.90 15.88 37.33
#